data_AF-A0A1I8N8N7-F1
#
_entry.id   AF-A0A1I8N8N7-F1
#
_cell.length_a   1.000
_cell.length_b   1.000
_cell.length_c   1.000
_cell.angle_alpha   90.00
_cell.angle_beta   90.00
_cell.angle_gamma   90.00
#
_symmetry.space_group_name_H-M   'P 1'
#
loop_
_entity.id
_entity.type
_entity.pdbx_description
1 polymer ?
#
loop_
_entity_poly.entity_id
_entity_poly.type
_entity_poly.pdbx_seq_one_letter_code
_entity_poly.pdbx_strand_id
1 'polypeptide(L)'
;MNILPKKRWHVRTKDNIARVRRDEAAAREEERKKQEKLEFAESEARINFLRTKSGLPERHREEVPSTQEVEASTSEQHVNLFADYKAHVKTTNKDLEREKKEEQEKYEKKIGYLTYLGQDTNEALRLKSWYEVAPKRLDVGEERETVEKDLKTKHNQDPLTFIKAVLPPEPKTEINTANKRTRSPTPVHIPAAHKEEERDSKRHKKHKKERKKHKKEKHKKHDRNHKHKRKKSKESPEEEAIQKRLKLEQLRKERLRREMIEKARQDALLAPKEAKATTEPPTTPRVVQKYNSQFNPELAKQNMN
;
A
#
# COMPACT_ATOMS: atom_id res chain seq x y z
N MET A 1 -11.47 -17.96 -32.19
CA MET A 1 -12.01 -16.59 -32.38
C MET A 1 -12.39 -16.01 -31.02
N ASN A 2 -11.74 -14.91 -30.57
CA ASN A 2 -12.11 -14.25 -29.32
C ASN A 2 -13.33 -13.33 -29.54
N ILE A 3 -14.43 -13.63 -28.85
CA ILE A 3 -15.70 -12.88 -28.94
C ILE A 3 -15.88 -11.89 -27.80
N LEU A 4 -15.00 -11.91 -26.80
CA LEU A 4 -15.09 -11.12 -25.58
C LEU A 4 -15.07 -9.59 -25.85
N PRO A 5 -14.23 -9.06 -26.77
CA PRO A 5 -14.23 -7.64 -27.11
C PRO A 5 -15.54 -7.14 -27.74
N LYS A 6 -16.37 -8.04 -28.26
CA LYS A 6 -17.67 -7.72 -28.88
C LYS A 6 -18.80 -7.68 -27.85
N LYS A 7 -18.52 -7.98 -26.58
CA LYS A 7 -19.52 -7.99 -25.50
C LYS A 7 -19.49 -6.66 -24.75
N ARG A 8 -20.67 -6.08 -24.53
CA ARG A 8 -20.84 -4.78 -23.85
C ARG A 8 -20.43 -4.81 -22.37
N TRP A 9 -20.38 -5.98 -21.74
CA TRP A 9 -19.96 -6.15 -20.35
C TRP A 9 -18.46 -6.38 -20.19
N HIS A 10 -17.70 -6.44 -21.29
CA HIS A 10 -16.27 -6.74 -21.19
C HIS A 10 -15.51 -5.59 -20.53
N VAL A 11 -14.92 -5.86 -19.36
CA VAL A 11 -14.27 -4.85 -18.50
C VAL A 11 -13.19 -4.04 -19.22
N ARG A 12 -12.48 -4.65 -20.18
CA ARG A 12 -11.35 -4.02 -20.89
C ARG A 12 -11.76 -3.18 -22.10
N THR A 13 -13.04 -3.05 -22.42
CA THR A 13 -13.47 -2.14 -23.49
C THR A 13 -13.31 -0.69 -23.04
N LYS A 14 -12.95 0.18 -23.98
CA LYS A 14 -12.70 1.61 -23.72
C LYS A 14 -13.88 2.27 -22.99
N ASP A 15 -15.10 1.94 -23.41
CA ASP A 15 -16.33 2.51 -22.84
C ASP A 15 -16.54 2.12 -21.37
N ASN A 16 -16.24 0.87 -21.00
CA ASN A 16 -16.39 0.40 -19.63
C ASN A 16 -15.30 0.97 -18.73
N ILE A 17 -14.06 1.05 -19.22
CA ILE A 17 -12.97 1.71 -18.49
C ILE A 17 -13.30 3.19 -18.28
N ALA A 18 -13.85 3.89 -19.29
CA ALA A 18 -14.24 5.29 -19.16
C ALA A 18 -15.39 5.50 -18.15
N ARG A 19 -16.33 4.55 -18.05
CA ARG A 19 -17.38 4.56 -17.03
C ARG A 19 -16.80 4.41 -15.63
N VAL A 20 -15.94 3.40 -15.43
CA VAL A 20 -15.25 3.18 -14.15
C VAL A 20 -14.46 4.43 -13.73
N ARG A 21 -13.71 5.04 -14.65
CA ARG A 21 -12.98 6.28 -14.36
C ARG A 21 -13.88 7.45 -13.97
N ARG A 22 -15.05 7.58 -14.60
CA ARG A 22 -16.03 8.62 -14.24
C ARG A 22 -16.58 8.38 -12.83
N ASP A 23 -16.92 7.13 -12.51
CA ASP A 23 -17.45 6.76 -11.21
C ASP A 23 -16.40 6.93 -10.10
N GLU A 24 -15.15 6.55 -10.37
CA GLU A 24 -14.00 6.78 -9.48
C GLU A 24 -13.71 8.28 -9.28
N ALA A 25 -13.77 9.07 -10.35
CA ALA A 25 -13.59 10.52 -10.27
C ALA A 25 -14.71 11.18 -9.46
N ALA A 26 -15.97 10.79 -9.67
CA ALA A 26 -17.11 11.29 -8.91
C ALA A 26 -16.99 10.93 -7.42
N ALA A 27 -16.61 9.69 -7.10
CA ALA A 27 -16.37 9.27 -5.72
C ALA A 27 -15.26 10.12 -5.06
N ARG A 28 -14.16 10.37 -5.77
CA ARG A 28 -13.06 11.20 -5.28
C ARG A 28 -13.48 12.66 -5.06
N GLU A 29 -14.28 13.24 -5.95
CA GLU A 29 -14.81 14.59 -5.78
C GLU A 29 -15.75 14.70 -4.57
N GLU A 30 -16.60 13.69 -4.34
CA GLU A 30 -17.45 13.64 -3.16
C GLU A 30 -16.64 13.51 -1.86
N GLU A 31 -15.57 12.71 -1.86
CA GLU A 31 -14.64 12.61 -0.73
C GLU A 31 -13.92 13.93 -0.48
N ARG A 32 -13.42 14.60 -1.52
CA ARG A 32 -12.76 15.90 -1.40
C ARG A 32 -13.73 16.96 -0.84
N LYS A 33 -14.97 17.00 -1.32
CA LYS A 33 -16.01 17.90 -0.77
C LYS A 33 -16.31 17.61 0.70
N LYS A 34 -16.28 16.33 1.13
CA LYS A 34 -16.46 15.97 2.54
C LYS A 34 -15.26 16.41 3.39
N GLN A 35 -14.04 16.25 2.86
CA GLN A 35 -12.82 16.72 3.52
C GLN A 35 -12.82 18.24 3.64
N GLU A 36 -13.11 18.97 2.57
CA GLU A 36 -13.22 20.44 2.58
C GLU A 36 -14.24 20.91 3.63
N LYS A 37 -15.38 20.23 3.77
CA LYS A 37 -16.37 20.54 4.82
C LYS A 37 -15.84 20.25 6.23
N LEU A 38 -15.11 19.17 6.41
CA LEU A 38 -14.52 18.80 7.70
C LEU A 38 -13.41 19.78 8.11
N GLU A 39 -12.51 20.11 7.19
CA GLU A 39 -11.44 21.10 7.39
C GLU A 39 -12.02 22.47 7.71
N PHE A 40 -13.09 22.86 7.01
CA PHE A 40 -13.80 24.10 7.30
C PHE A 40 -14.39 24.09 8.71
N ALA A 41 -15.13 23.05 9.08
CA ALA A 41 -15.69 22.90 10.43
C ALA A 41 -14.61 22.84 11.52
N GLU A 42 -13.47 22.19 11.25
CA GLU A 42 -12.32 22.16 12.16
C GLU A 42 -11.71 23.55 12.34
N SER A 43 -11.54 24.29 11.24
CA SER A 43 -11.03 25.66 11.27
C SER A 43 -11.95 26.59 12.05
N GLU A 44 -13.26 26.46 11.89
CA GLU A 44 -14.27 27.22 12.63
C GLU A 44 -14.27 26.85 14.12
N ALA A 45 -14.23 25.55 14.44
CA ALA A 45 -14.16 25.07 15.82
C ALA A 45 -12.89 25.57 16.51
N ARG A 46 -11.75 25.56 15.81
CA ARG A 46 -10.48 26.10 16.32
C ARG A 46 -10.57 27.59 16.58
N ILE A 47 -11.17 28.36 15.68
CA ILE A 47 -11.38 29.81 15.86
C ILE A 47 -12.30 30.08 17.04
N ASN A 48 -13.41 29.36 17.17
CA ASN A 48 -14.34 29.51 18.29
C ASN A 48 -13.68 29.16 19.62
N PHE A 49 -12.88 28.08 19.67
CA PHE A 49 -12.09 27.73 20.85
C PHE A 49 -11.10 28.85 21.27
N LEU A 50 -10.42 29.48 20.31
CA LEU A 50 -9.56 30.63 20.60
C LEU A 50 -10.37 31.83 21.10
N ARG A 51 -11.58 32.03 20.54
CA ARG A 51 -12.46 33.13 20.91
C ARG A 51 -12.96 32.98 22.35
N THR A 52 -13.44 31.80 22.73
CA THR A 52 -13.88 31.51 24.11
C THR A 52 -12.72 31.67 25.10
N LYS A 53 -11.51 31.21 24.74
CA LYS A 53 -10.30 31.40 25.55
C LYS A 53 -9.94 32.88 25.75
N SER A 54 -10.22 33.74 24.76
CA SER A 54 -9.99 35.20 24.85
C SER A 54 -11.10 35.98 25.55
N GLY A 55 -12.19 35.32 25.97
CA GLY A 55 -13.34 35.99 26.60
C GLY A 55 -14.28 36.69 25.61
N LEU A 56 -14.10 36.51 24.31
CA LEU A 56 -15.04 37.00 23.29
C LEU A 56 -16.19 35.99 23.10
N PRO A 57 -17.42 36.46 22.77
CA PRO A 57 -18.58 35.58 22.57
C PRO A 57 -18.42 34.72 21.31
N GLU A 58 -18.76 33.44 21.40
CA GLU A 58 -18.79 32.53 20.25
C GLU A 58 -19.70 33.09 19.14
N ARG A 59 -19.24 33.05 17.88
CA ARG A 59 -20.12 33.37 16.75
C ARG A 59 -20.59 32.04 16.20
N HIS A 60 -21.81 31.68 16.55
CA HIS A 60 -22.50 30.58 15.93
C HIS A 60 -23.10 31.10 14.62
N ARG A 61 -22.60 30.62 13.47
CA ARG A 61 -23.27 30.87 12.19
C ARG A 61 -24.48 29.95 12.15
N GLU A 62 -25.64 30.48 12.53
CA GLU A 62 -26.90 29.75 12.37
C GLU A 62 -27.12 29.50 10.88
N GLU A 63 -27.09 28.23 10.47
CA GLU A 63 -27.51 27.76 9.15
C GLU A 63 -29.03 27.96 9.01
N VAL A 64 -29.45 29.20 8.78
CA VAL A 64 -30.84 29.52 8.42
C VAL A 64 -31.09 28.93 7.02
N PRO A 65 -32.16 28.13 6.81
CA PRO A 65 -32.43 27.50 5.52
C PRO A 65 -32.78 28.58 4.50
N SER A 66 -31.82 28.88 3.61
CA SER A 66 -31.96 29.81 2.49
C SER A 66 -32.92 29.24 1.45
N THR A 67 -34.22 29.43 1.69
CA THR A 67 -35.27 29.45 0.66
C THR A 67 -35.89 30.83 0.68
N GLN A 68 -35.32 31.75 -0.11
CA GLN A 68 -36.03 32.84 -0.80
C GLN A 68 -35.02 33.65 -1.60
N GLU A 69 -35.21 33.66 -2.91
CA GLU A 69 -34.68 34.70 -3.80
C GLU A 69 -35.26 36.05 -3.35
N VAL A 70 -34.41 36.96 -2.90
CA VAL A 70 -34.74 38.40 -2.89
C VAL A 70 -33.46 39.16 -3.19
N GLU A 71 -33.42 39.78 -4.37
CA GLU A 71 -32.54 40.90 -4.64
C GLU A 71 -33.01 42.10 -3.79
N ALA A 72 -32.17 42.60 -2.88
CA ALA A 72 -32.16 44.01 -2.46
C ALA A 72 -31.01 44.37 -1.50
N SER A 73 -30.37 45.50 -1.80
CA SER A 73 -29.66 46.43 -0.91
C SER A 73 -28.31 46.05 -0.27
N THR A 74 -27.26 46.41 -1.01
CA THR A 74 -26.04 47.11 -0.57
C THR A 74 -26.05 47.71 0.85
N SER A 75 -25.15 47.23 1.73
CA SER A 75 -24.27 48.03 2.63
C SER A 75 -23.77 47.32 3.91
N GLU A 76 -23.82 45.99 4.02
CA GLU A 76 -23.11 45.24 5.10
C GLU A 76 -22.27 44.06 4.59
N GLN A 77 -21.78 44.17 3.36
CA GLN A 77 -20.77 43.24 2.88
C GLN A 77 -19.44 43.58 3.55
N HIS A 78 -18.85 42.62 4.24
CA HIS A 78 -17.48 42.71 4.74
C HIS A 78 -16.60 43.34 3.65
N VAL A 79 -16.06 44.53 3.91
CA VAL A 79 -15.13 45.18 2.99
C VAL A 79 -13.88 44.30 2.98
N ASN A 80 -13.79 43.42 2.00
CA ASN A 80 -12.59 42.68 1.72
C ASN A 80 -11.59 43.70 1.16
N LEU A 81 -10.88 44.43 2.05
CA LEU A 81 -9.72 45.27 1.72
C LEU A 81 -8.67 44.52 0.87
N PHE A 82 -8.80 43.20 0.86
CA PHE A 82 -7.92 42.22 0.26
C PHE A 82 -8.57 41.42 -0.90
N ALA A 83 -9.82 41.73 -1.30
CA ALA A 83 -10.38 41.13 -2.52
C ALA A 83 -9.52 41.49 -3.73
N ASP A 84 -9.08 42.75 -3.78
CA ASP A 84 -8.22 43.24 -4.85
C ASP A 84 -6.79 42.72 -4.77
N TYR A 85 -6.20 42.40 -3.61
CA TYR A 85 -4.84 41.82 -3.56
C TYR A 85 -4.81 40.41 -4.17
N LYS A 86 -5.81 39.57 -3.93
CA LYS A 86 -5.88 38.23 -4.54
C LYS A 86 -6.04 38.31 -6.06
N ALA A 87 -6.68 39.36 -6.55
CA ALA A 87 -6.87 39.60 -7.98
C ALA A 87 -5.72 40.41 -8.64
N HIS A 88 -4.98 41.22 -7.89
CA HIS A 88 -3.86 42.06 -8.37
C HIS A 88 -2.50 41.38 -8.24
N VAL A 89 -2.31 40.40 -7.35
CA VAL A 89 -1.15 39.50 -7.38
C VAL A 89 -1.39 38.41 -8.44
N LYS A 90 -1.58 38.84 -9.69
CA LYS A 90 -1.56 38.00 -10.90
C LYS A 90 -0.15 37.78 -11.42
N THR A 91 0.85 38.35 -10.77
CA THR A 91 2.23 37.92 -10.95
C THR A 91 2.40 36.67 -10.12
N THR A 92 1.96 35.53 -10.66
CA THR A 92 2.50 34.27 -10.16
C THR A 92 4.01 34.37 -10.27
N ASN A 93 4.70 34.20 -9.16
CA ASN A 93 6.15 34.18 -9.21
C ASN A 93 6.49 32.97 -10.08
N LYS A 94 6.99 33.20 -11.30
CA LYS A 94 7.33 32.14 -12.26
C LYS A 94 8.26 31.11 -11.61
N ASP A 95 9.05 31.58 -10.65
CA ASP A 95 9.96 30.75 -9.88
C ASP A 95 9.22 29.81 -8.92
N LEU A 96 8.08 30.21 -8.34
CA LEU A 96 7.26 29.35 -7.47
C LEU A 96 6.50 28.26 -8.25
N GLU A 97 6.07 28.55 -9.48
CA GLU A 97 5.49 27.53 -10.37
C GLU A 97 6.54 26.54 -10.86
N ARG A 98 7.75 27.02 -11.16
CA ARG A 98 8.90 26.18 -11.50
C ARG A 98 9.31 25.31 -10.33
N GLU A 99 9.42 25.88 -9.14
CA GLU A 99 9.78 25.15 -7.92
C GLU A 99 8.77 24.03 -7.62
N LYS A 100 7.46 24.32 -7.70
CA LYS A 100 6.41 23.29 -7.56
C LYS A 100 6.50 22.20 -8.63
N LYS A 101 6.80 22.56 -9.88
CA LYS A 101 6.98 21.58 -10.96
C LYS A 101 8.23 20.73 -10.73
N GLU A 102 9.33 21.33 -10.29
CA GLU A 102 10.55 20.60 -9.94
C GLU A 102 10.35 19.69 -8.72
N GLU A 103 9.59 20.11 -7.71
CA GLU A 103 9.22 19.29 -6.57
C GLU A 103 8.36 18.09 -6.99
N GLN A 104 7.38 18.31 -7.87
CA GLN A 104 6.60 17.24 -8.47
C GLN A 104 7.48 16.28 -9.24
N GLU A 105 8.35 16.78 -10.13
CA GLU A 105 9.28 15.94 -10.88
C GLU A 105 10.28 15.21 -9.97
N LYS A 106 10.78 15.83 -8.90
CA LYS A 106 11.65 15.20 -7.90
C LYS A 106 10.92 14.10 -7.15
N TYR A 107 9.66 14.33 -6.76
CA TYR A 107 8.80 13.35 -6.10
C TYR A 107 8.47 12.18 -7.03
N GLU A 108 8.10 12.47 -8.28
CA GLU A 108 7.84 11.48 -9.31
C GLU A 108 9.10 10.69 -9.68
N LYS A 109 10.27 11.33 -9.77
CA LYS A 109 11.57 10.67 -9.93
C LYS A 109 11.88 9.77 -8.73
N LYS A 110 11.65 10.28 -7.51
CA LYS A 110 11.91 9.55 -6.25
C LYS A 110 11.03 8.31 -6.09
N ILE A 111 9.78 8.38 -6.55
CA ILE A 111 8.83 7.24 -6.54
C ILE A 111 8.97 6.36 -7.78
N GLY A 112 9.68 6.83 -8.81
CA GLY A 112 9.86 6.11 -10.07
C GLY A 112 8.71 6.27 -11.08
N TYR A 113 7.77 7.18 -10.84
CA TYR A 113 6.75 7.57 -11.83
C TYR A 113 7.37 8.27 -13.04
N LEU A 114 8.37 9.12 -12.79
CA LEU A 114 9.09 9.85 -13.82
C LEU A 114 10.53 9.33 -13.90
N THR A 115 10.70 8.21 -14.61
CA THR A 115 12.00 7.61 -14.91
C THR A 115 12.40 8.00 -16.33
N TYR A 116 13.40 8.88 -16.48
CA TYR A 116 13.93 9.16 -17.82
C TYR A 116 14.85 8.02 -18.23
N LEU A 117 14.56 7.46 -19.39
CA LEU A 117 15.39 6.45 -20.02
C LEU A 117 16.82 6.99 -20.17
N GLY A 118 17.80 6.34 -19.54
CA GLY A 118 19.20 6.74 -19.63
C GLY A 118 19.78 7.47 -18.41
N GLN A 119 18.99 7.75 -17.35
CA GLN A 119 19.50 8.43 -16.14
C GLN A 119 20.46 7.58 -15.30
N ASP A 120 20.23 6.27 -15.24
CA ASP A 120 21.03 5.33 -14.46
C ASP A 120 22.10 4.60 -15.30
N THR A 121 22.38 5.09 -16.52
CA THR A 121 23.43 4.46 -17.33
C THR A 121 24.80 4.74 -16.72
N ASN A 122 25.70 3.76 -16.84
CA ASN A 122 27.09 3.85 -16.39
C ASN A 122 27.81 5.10 -16.93
N GLU A 123 27.47 5.53 -18.14
CA GLU A 123 27.99 6.75 -18.76
C GLU A 123 27.51 8.02 -18.05
N ALA A 124 26.22 8.11 -17.71
CA ALA A 124 25.63 9.26 -17.02
C ALA A 124 26.14 9.38 -15.58
N LEU A 125 26.28 8.24 -14.88
CA LEU A 125 26.82 8.17 -13.53
C LEU A 125 28.36 8.23 -13.47
N ARG A 126 29.02 8.28 -14.63
CA ARG A 126 30.49 8.12 -14.78
C ARG A 126 31.03 6.90 -14.03
N LEU A 127 30.17 5.89 -13.83
CA LEU A 127 30.50 4.68 -13.12
C LEU A 127 31.08 3.70 -14.14
N LYS A 128 32.35 3.37 -13.99
CA LYS A 128 33.01 2.40 -14.87
C LYS A 128 32.58 1.01 -14.44
N SER A 129 31.88 0.28 -15.29
CA SER A 129 31.49 -1.09 -14.98
C SER A 129 32.72 -1.99 -14.81
N TRP A 130 32.59 -3.05 -14.01
CA TRP A 130 33.69 -4.00 -13.72
C TRP A 130 34.29 -4.66 -14.97
N TYR A 131 33.52 -4.76 -16.06
CA TYR A 131 33.98 -5.28 -17.35
C TYR A 131 34.69 -4.23 -18.23
N GLU A 132 34.53 -2.93 -17.94
CA GLU A 132 35.21 -1.85 -18.65
C GLU A 132 36.59 -1.54 -18.08
N VAL A 133 36.83 -1.93 -16.82
CA VAL A 133 38.14 -1.82 -16.17
C VAL A 133 38.81 -3.19 -16.22
N ALA A 134 39.88 -3.32 -17.00
CA ALA A 134 40.71 -4.49 -16.94
C ALA A 134 41.21 -4.67 -15.49
N PRO A 135 41.08 -5.86 -14.88
CA PRO A 135 41.64 -6.12 -13.57
C PRO A 135 43.11 -5.71 -13.58
N LYS A 136 43.56 -4.96 -12.56
CA LYS A 136 44.95 -4.54 -12.43
C LYS A 136 45.82 -5.80 -12.38
N ARG A 137 46.38 -6.18 -13.52
CA ARG A 137 47.42 -7.20 -13.61
C ARG A 137 48.69 -6.51 -13.12
N LEU A 138 49.34 -7.10 -12.13
CA LEU A 138 50.61 -6.61 -11.62
C LEU A 138 51.63 -6.75 -12.76
N ASP A 139 52.38 -5.68 -13.01
CA ASP A 139 53.48 -5.73 -13.96
C ASP A 139 54.53 -6.73 -13.49
N VAL A 140 55.10 -7.47 -14.44
CA VAL A 140 56.08 -8.54 -14.21
C VAL A 140 57.34 -7.91 -13.62
N GLY A 141 57.45 -7.85 -12.30
CA GLY A 141 58.59 -7.27 -11.59
C GLY A 141 58.32 -6.82 -10.15
N GLU A 142 57.07 -6.62 -9.73
CA GLU A 142 56.76 -6.39 -8.30
C GLU A 142 56.66 -7.74 -7.56
N GLU A 143 57.73 -8.11 -6.83
CA GLU A 143 57.64 -9.13 -5.78
C GLU A 143 56.70 -8.60 -4.68
N ARG A 144 55.42 -8.92 -4.80
CA ARG A 144 54.54 -8.93 -3.63
C ARG A 144 54.71 -10.26 -2.95
N GLU A 145 54.96 -10.23 -1.64
CA GLU A 145 54.56 -11.32 -0.76
C GLU A 145 53.19 -11.82 -1.23
N THR A 146 53.10 -13.09 -1.59
CA THR A 146 51.83 -13.71 -1.92
C THR A 146 50.99 -13.67 -0.65
N VAL A 147 50.25 -12.58 -0.44
CA VAL A 147 49.28 -12.46 0.65
C VAL A 147 48.20 -13.47 0.31
N GLU A 148 48.39 -14.68 0.82
CA GLU A 148 47.43 -15.75 0.62
C GLU A 148 46.08 -15.25 1.13
N LYS A 149 45.08 -15.32 0.26
CA LYS A 149 43.72 -15.01 0.66
C LYS A 149 43.28 -16.03 1.71
N ASP A 150 42.59 -15.53 2.72
CA ASP A 150 41.94 -16.34 3.76
C ASP A 150 42.88 -17.17 4.65
N LEU A 151 44.07 -16.64 4.98
CA LEU A 151 45.02 -17.26 5.93
C LEU A 151 44.36 -17.73 7.23
N LYS A 152 43.44 -16.94 7.79
CA LYS A 152 42.73 -17.28 9.03
C LYS A 152 41.84 -18.51 8.86
N THR A 153 41.12 -18.58 7.74
CA THR A 153 40.23 -19.70 7.43
C THR A 153 41.04 -20.97 7.23
N LYS A 154 42.15 -20.89 6.48
CA LYS A 154 43.08 -22.01 6.28
C LYS A 154 43.71 -22.48 7.59
N HIS A 155 44.11 -21.55 8.46
CA HIS A 155 44.70 -21.89 9.75
C HIS A 155 43.71 -22.60 10.68
N ASN A 156 42.46 -22.14 10.70
CA ASN A 156 41.38 -22.73 11.49
C ASN A 156 40.93 -24.10 10.95
N GLN A 157 41.02 -24.30 9.63
CA GLN A 157 40.67 -25.55 8.96
C GLN A 157 41.85 -26.52 8.85
N ASP A 158 43.03 -26.15 9.34
CA ASP A 158 44.19 -27.04 9.36
C ASP A 158 44.06 -28.03 10.54
N PRO A 159 43.92 -29.35 10.27
CA PRO A 159 43.80 -30.36 11.32
C PRO A 159 45.03 -30.42 12.23
N LEU A 160 46.20 -29.99 11.76
CA LEU A 160 47.42 -29.91 12.59
C LEU A 160 47.32 -28.84 13.66
N THR A 161 46.63 -27.72 13.38
CA THR A 161 46.36 -26.67 14.38
C THR A 161 45.49 -27.23 15.50
N PHE A 162 44.46 -28.00 15.15
CA PHE A 162 43.57 -28.64 16.12
C PHE A 162 44.30 -29.70 16.96
N ILE A 163 45.10 -30.57 16.32
CA ILE A 163 45.85 -31.62 17.02
C ILE A 163 46.87 -31.02 18.00
N LYS A 164 47.57 -29.95 17.60
CA LYS A 164 48.52 -29.23 18.48
C LYS A 164 47.85 -28.59 19.69
N ALA A 165 46.56 -28.25 19.61
CA ALA A 165 45.81 -27.70 20.72
C ALA A 165 45.34 -28.78 21.73
N VAL A 166 45.16 -30.02 21.27
CA VAL A 166 44.69 -31.15 22.11
C VAL A 166 45.85 -31.89 22.78
N LEU A 167 47.03 -31.92 22.16
CA LEU A 167 48.21 -32.58 22.71
C LEU A 167 48.91 -31.69 23.77
N PRO A 168 49.42 -32.26 24.87
CA PRO A 168 50.24 -31.53 25.83
C PRO A 168 51.53 -31.03 25.16
N PRO A 169 52.06 -29.85 25.55
CA PRO A 169 53.22 -29.27 24.90
C PRO A 169 54.48 -30.12 25.15
N GLU A 170 54.98 -30.76 24.09
CA GLU A 170 56.27 -31.45 24.09
C GLU A 170 57.43 -30.43 24.25
N PRO A 171 58.50 -30.76 24.99
CA PRO A 171 59.69 -29.91 25.06
C PRO A 171 60.36 -29.85 23.68
N LYS A 172 60.52 -28.64 23.16
CA LYS A 172 61.04 -28.37 21.80
C LYS A 172 62.48 -28.87 21.66
N THR A 173 62.70 -29.97 20.96
CA THR A 173 64.02 -30.32 20.40
C THR A 173 64.16 -29.65 19.03
N GLU A 174 65.17 -28.80 18.89
CA GLU A 174 65.51 -28.11 17.66
C GLU A 174 66.02 -29.11 16.61
N ILE A 175 65.30 -29.25 15.50
CA ILE A 175 65.78 -30.02 14.34
C ILE A 175 65.64 -29.15 13.10
N ASN A 176 66.79 -28.66 12.63
CA ASN A 176 66.98 -28.04 11.32
C ASN A 176 66.77 -29.10 10.24
N THR A 177 66.00 -28.83 9.16
CA THR A 177 66.39 -29.25 7.79
C THR A 177 65.52 -28.61 6.70
N ALA A 178 66.21 -28.30 5.61
CA ALA A 178 65.73 -27.77 4.34
C ALA A 178 65.18 -28.85 3.39
N ASN A 179 64.22 -28.46 2.53
CA ASN A 179 64.26 -28.62 1.05
C ASN A 179 62.86 -28.53 0.43
N LYS A 180 62.66 -27.57 -0.48
CA LYS A 180 61.48 -27.49 -1.36
C LYS A 180 61.78 -28.22 -2.67
N ARG A 181 60.91 -29.14 -3.09
CA ARG A 181 60.91 -29.68 -4.46
C ARG A 181 59.60 -29.32 -5.15
N THR A 182 59.70 -28.62 -6.28
CA THR A 182 58.60 -28.28 -7.17
C THR A 182 58.34 -29.43 -8.16
N ARG A 183 57.07 -29.66 -8.52
CA ARG A 183 56.66 -30.57 -9.60
C ARG A 183 55.83 -29.80 -10.63
N SER A 184 56.16 -29.93 -11.91
CA SER A 184 55.44 -29.36 -13.07
C SER A 184 54.35 -30.31 -13.60
N PRO A 185 53.29 -29.83 -14.29
CA PRO A 185 52.19 -30.66 -14.79
C PRO A 185 52.32 -31.06 -16.27
N THR A 186 51.74 -32.22 -16.63
CA THR A 186 51.59 -32.78 -17.99
C THR A 186 50.27 -32.36 -18.68
N PRO A 187 50.15 -32.43 -20.04
CA PRO A 187 49.07 -31.80 -20.81
C PRO A 187 47.91 -32.73 -21.25
N VAL A 188 46.81 -32.08 -21.67
CA VAL A 188 45.47 -32.59 -22.06
C VAL A 188 45.41 -33.10 -23.51
N HIS A 189 44.59 -34.11 -23.79
CA HIS A 189 44.28 -34.63 -25.14
C HIS A 189 42.78 -34.47 -25.48
N ILE A 190 42.48 -34.00 -26.70
CA ILE A 190 41.14 -33.90 -27.33
C ILE A 190 41.23 -34.63 -28.68
N PRO A 191 40.19 -35.34 -29.14
CA PRO A 191 40.00 -35.55 -30.57
C PRO A 191 38.63 -35.09 -31.10
N ALA A 192 38.62 -34.89 -32.42
CA ALA A 192 37.66 -34.15 -33.22
C ALA A 192 36.73 -35.02 -34.09
N ALA A 193 35.82 -34.31 -34.77
CA ALA A 193 34.65 -34.65 -35.60
C ALA A 193 34.80 -35.58 -36.84
N HIS A 194 33.66 -36.13 -37.29
CA HIS A 194 33.25 -36.47 -38.68
C HIS A 194 31.71 -36.25 -38.79
N LYS A 195 31.14 -35.33 -39.60
CA LYS A 195 30.67 -35.40 -41.03
C LYS A 195 29.94 -36.70 -41.42
N GLU A 196 28.85 -36.79 -42.20
CA GLU A 196 27.85 -35.94 -42.90
C GLU A 196 26.91 -36.97 -43.61
N GLU A 197 25.60 -36.72 -43.78
CA GLU A 197 24.81 -36.99 -45.03
C GLU A 197 23.27 -36.96 -44.83
N GLU A 198 22.61 -36.31 -45.80
CA GLU A 198 21.17 -36.21 -46.02
C GLU A 198 20.52 -37.49 -46.57
N ARG A 199 19.18 -37.59 -46.47
CA ARG A 199 18.29 -37.96 -47.59
C ARG A 199 16.81 -37.64 -47.37
N ASP A 200 16.22 -37.10 -48.42
CA ASP A 200 14.84 -36.66 -48.68
C ASP A 200 13.83 -37.83 -48.87
N SER A 201 12.56 -37.66 -48.48
CA SER A 201 11.43 -38.28 -49.19
C SER A 201 10.06 -37.61 -48.88
N LYS A 202 9.33 -37.33 -49.97
CA LYS A 202 7.99 -36.74 -50.09
C LYS A 202 6.86 -37.74 -49.77
N ARG A 203 5.64 -37.25 -49.42
CA ARG A 203 4.43 -37.22 -50.31
C ARG A 203 3.05 -37.29 -49.57
N HIS A 204 2.22 -36.27 -49.86
CA HIS A 204 0.74 -36.10 -49.92
C HIS A 204 -0.30 -36.99 -49.18
N LYS A 205 -1.35 -36.34 -48.63
CA LYS A 205 -2.75 -36.45 -49.14
C LYS A 205 -3.73 -35.36 -48.63
N LYS A 206 -4.38 -34.69 -49.59
CA LYS A 206 -5.62 -33.87 -49.48
C LYS A 206 -6.81 -34.79 -49.22
N HIS A 207 -7.86 -34.32 -48.52
CA HIS A 207 -9.24 -34.44 -49.01
C HIS A 207 -10.17 -33.35 -48.47
N LYS A 208 -11.04 -32.92 -49.39
CA LYS A 208 -12.06 -31.88 -49.40
C LYS A 208 -13.42 -32.54 -49.12
N LYS A 209 -14.34 -31.87 -48.41
CA LYS A 209 -15.79 -32.09 -48.58
C LYS A 209 -16.62 -30.89 -48.12
N GLU A 210 -17.22 -30.22 -49.10
CA GLU A 210 -18.42 -29.38 -48.97
C GLU A 210 -19.66 -30.28 -48.85
N ARG A 211 -20.70 -29.87 -48.10
CA ARG A 211 -22.12 -30.10 -48.46
C ARG A 211 -22.99 -28.94 -47.97
N LYS A 212 -23.91 -28.52 -48.84
CA LYS A 212 -24.91 -27.44 -48.73
C LYS A 212 -26.32 -28.02 -48.46
N LYS A 213 -27.19 -27.17 -47.86
CA LYS A 213 -28.68 -27.14 -47.84
C LYS A 213 -29.40 -28.27 -47.05
N HIS A 214 -30.46 -28.06 -46.25
CA HIS A 214 -31.76 -27.45 -46.58
C HIS A 214 -32.60 -26.94 -45.39
N LYS A 215 -33.52 -26.01 -45.72
CA LYS A 215 -34.69 -25.44 -45.03
C LYS A 215 -35.61 -26.47 -44.35
N LYS A 216 -36.19 -26.14 -43.19
CA LYS A 216 -37.56 -26.54 -42.79
C LYS A 216 -38.11 -25.62 -41.69
N GLU A 217 -39.12 -24.84 -42.06
CA GLU A 217 -40.10 -24.19 -41.19
C GLU A 217 -40.80 -25.22 -40.31
N LYS A 218 -41.05 -24.89 -39.04
CA LYS A 218 -42.18 -25.44 -38.29
C LYS A 218 -42.80 -24.35 -37.42
N HIS A 219 -44.00 -23.95 -37.82
CA HIS A 219 -44.96 -23.19 -37.03
C HIS A 219 -45.24 -23.91 -35.70
N LYS A 220 -45.12 -23.19 -34.57
CA LYS A 220 -45.74 -23.62 -33.31
C LYS A 220 -47.07 -22.89 -33.17
N LYS A 221 -48.14 -23.68 -33.20
CA LYS A 221 -49.53 -23.27 -32.97
C LYS A 221 -49.67 -22.71 -31.55
N HIS A 222 -50.46 -21.64 -31.46
CA HIS A 222 -50.97 -21.10 -30.21
C HIS A 222 -52.04 -22.04 -29.64
N ASP A 223 -51.86 -22.50 -28.41
CA ASP A 223 -52.99 -22.95 -27.58
C ASP A 223 -53.35 -21.84 -26.61
N ARG A 224 -54.57 -21.34 -26.80
CA ARG A 224 -55.24 -20.40 -25.91
C ARG A 224 -55.73 -21.20 -24.71
N ASN A 225 -55.19 -20.91 -23.53
CA ASN A 225 -55.86 -21.32 -22.31
C ASN A 225 -56.11 -20.10 -21.43
N HIS A 226 -57.37 -19.65 -21.46
CA HIS A 226 -57.89 -18.59 -20.61
C HIS A 226 -57.91 -19.07 -19.17
N LYS A 227 -57.03 -18.53 -18.34
CA LYS A 227 -57.13 -18.65 -16.89
C LYS A 227 -57.34 -17.25 -16.32
N HIS A 228 -58.56 -17.02 -15.85
CA HIS A 228 -58.96 -15.80 -15.14
C HIS A 228 -57.99 -15.52 -13.99
N LYS A 229 -57.16 -14.49 -14.16
CA LYS A 229 -56.42 -13.88 -13.05
C LYS A 229 -57.06 -12.54 -12.75
N ARG A 230 -57.60 -12.46 -11.53
CA ARG A 230 -58.03 -11.26 -10.82
C ARG A 230 -57.19 -10.05 -11.22
N LYS A 231 -57.87 -8.93 -11.51
CA LYS A 231 -57.26 -7.61 -11.69
C LYS A 231 -56.42 -7.28 -10.46
N LYS A 232 -55.11 -7.54 -10.54
CA LYS A 232 -54.12 -6.84 -9.72
C LYS A 232 -53.75 -5.61 -10.52
N SER A 233 -53.94 -4.43 -9.93
CA SER A 233 -53.48 -3.16 -10.48
C SER A 233 -52.07 -3.36 -11.04
N LYS A 234 -51.89 -3.07 -12.34
CA LYS A 234 -50.56 -2.99 -12.94
C LYS A 234 -49.88 -1.76 -12.34
N GLU A 235 -49.27 -1.90 -11.19
CA GLU A 235 -48.13 -1.05 -10.83
C GLU A 235 -47.04 -1.32 -11.88
N SER A 236 -46.41 -0.25 -12.37
CA SER A 236 -45.39 -0.35 -13.41
C SER A 236 -44.28 -1.29 -12.92
N PRO A 237 -43.68 -2.15 -13.77
CA PRO A 237 -42.51 -2.96 -13.41
C PRO A 237 -41.38 -2.14 -12.77
N GLU A 238 -41.35 -0.83 -13.04
CA GLU A 238 -40.43 0.13 -12.45
C GLU A 238 -40.78 0.47 -10.99
N GLU A 239 -42.06 0.59 -10.63
CA GLU A 239 -42.51 0.86 -9.27
C GLU A 239 -42.21 -0.33 -8.34
N GLU A 240 -42.41 -1.57 -8.82
CA GLU A 240 -42.02 -2.76 -8.07
C GLU A 240 -40.49 -2.82 -7.84
N ALA A 241 -39.70 -2.36 -8.81
CA ALA A 241 -38.24 -2.31 -8.67
C ALA A 241 -37.80 -1.24 -7.66
N ILE A 242 -38.48 -0.09 -7.63
CA ILE A 242 -38.27 0.97 -6.65
C ILE A 242 -38.64 0.48 -5.25
N GLN A 243 -39.79 -0.17 -5.07
CA GLN A 243 -40.20 -0.74 -3.78
C GLN A 243 -39.20 -1.79 -3.28
N LYS A 244 -38.69 -2.66 -4.16
CA LYS A 244 -37.64 -3.64 -3.82
C LYS A 244 -36.34 -2.96 -3.40
N ARG A 245 -35.94 -1.87 -4.07
CA ARG A 245 -34.76 -1.07 -3.69
C ARG A 245 -34.93 -0.40 -2.34
N LEU A 246 -36.07 0.23 -2.08
CA LEU A 246 -36.38 0.86 -0.79
C LEU A 246 -36.39 -0.17 0.35
N LYS A 247 -37.00 -1.34 0.14
CA LYS A 247 -36.99 -2.44 1.10
C LYS A 247 -35.56 -2.94 1.37
N LEU A 248 -34.73 -3.03 0.33
CA LEU A 248 -33.34 -3.46 0.48
C LEU A 248 -32.49 -2.40 1.21
N GLU A 249 -32.76 -1.12 1.00
CA GLU A 249 -32.14 -0.02 1.72
C GLU A 249 -32.53 -0.01 3.20
N GLN A 250 -33.80 -0.29 3.53
CA GLN A 250 -34.26 -0.48 4.90
C GLN A 250 -33.50 -1.61 5.61
N LEU A 251 -33.34 -2.77 4.96
CA LEU A 251 -32.57 -3.89 5.50
C LEU A 251 -31.09 -3.54 5.71
N ARG A 252 -30.50 -2.72 4.82
CA ARG A 252 -29.13 -2.22 5.00
C ARG A 252 -29.00 -1.26 6.19
N LYS A 253 -29.95 -0.33 6.35
CA LYS A 253 -30.00 0.59 7.50
C LYS A 253 -30.14 -0.17 8.82
N GLU A 254 -31.01 -1.19 8.84
CA GLU A 254 -31.18 -2.06 10.00
C GLU A 254 -29.90 -2.84 10.30
N ARG A 255 -29.24 -3.41 9.29
CA ARG A 255 -27.94 -4.08 9.44
C ARG A 255 -26.89 -3.17 10.06
N LEU A 256 -26.72 -1.96 9.53
CA LEU A 256 -25.77 -0.98 10.05
C LEU A 256 -26.08 -0.59 11.49
N ARG A 257 -27.36 -0.46 11.86
CA ARG A 257 -27.74 -0.20 13.26
C ARG A 257 -27.33 -1.35 14.18
N ARG A 258 -27.53 -2.60 13.75
CA ARG A 258 -27.09 -3.78 14.53
C ARG A 258 -25.57 -3.81 14.68
N GLU A 259 -24.84 -3.60 13.60
CA GLU A 259 -23.38 -3.54 13.61
C GLU A 259 -22.87 -2.39 14.50
N MET A 260 -23.50 -1.21 14.47
CA MET A 260 -23.15 -0.09 15.35
C MET A 260 -23.41 -0.39 16.83
N ILE A 261 -24.52 -1.05 17.16
CA ILE A 261 -24.84 -1.45 18.53
C ILE A 261 -23.83 -2.49 19.03
N GLU A 262 -23.51 -3.50 18.21
CA GLU A 262 -22.52 -4.53 18.55
C GLU A 262 -21.12 -3.94 18.70
N LYS A 263 -20.74 -3.02 17.81
CA LYS A 263 -19.47 -2.29 17.90
C LYS A 263 -19.40 -1.44 19.15
N ALA A 264 -20.46 -0.69 19.49
CA ALA A 264 -20.51 0.07 20.74
C ALA A 264 -20.42 -0.83 21.97
N ARG A 265 -21.01 -2.03 21.91
CA ARG A 265 -20.88 -3.04 22.98
C ARG A 265 -19.45 -3.60 23.08
N GLN A 266 -18.80 -3.85 21.95
CA GLN A 266 -17.40 -4.26 21.89
C GLN A 266 -16.49 -3.17 22.42
N ASP A 267 -16.69 -1.93 21.99
CA ASP A 267 -15.93 -0.77 22.47
C ASP A 267 -16.16 -0.57 23.97
N ALA A 268 -17.36 -0.75 24.50
CA ALA A 268 -17.60 -0.67 25.95
C ALA A 268 -16.90 -1.81 26.76
N LEU A 269 -16.66 -2.97 26.15
CA LEU A 269 -15.93 -4.09 26.76
C LEU A 269 -14.42 -3.94 26.63
N LEU A 270 -13.95 -3.43 25.49
CA LEU A 270 -12.53 -3.29 25.13
C LEU A 270 -11.95 -1.95 25.56
N ALA A 271 -12.78 -0.92 25.74
CA ALA A 271 -12.35 0.35 26.29
C ALA A 271 -11.67 0.06 27.63
N PRO A 272 -10.39 0.43 27.77
CA PRO A 272 -9.76 0.47 29.08
C PRO A 272 -10.71 1.25 29.98
N LYS A 273 -11.07 0.70 31.13
CA LYS A 273 -11.76 1.48 32.16
C LYS A 273 -10.83 2.63 32.52
N GLU A 274 -10.94 3.75 31.81
CA GLU A 274 -10.31 4.98 32.21
C GLU A 274 -10.84 5.25 33.61
N ALA A 275 -9.93 5.16 34.57
CA ALA A 275 -10.21 5.41 35.96
C ALA A 275 -10.81 6.82 36.03
N LYS A 276 -12.12 6.88 36.25
CA LYS A 276 -12.85 8.11 36.50
C LYS A 276 -12.12 8.90 37.58
N ALA A 277 -11.53 10.02 37.17
CA ALA A 277 -11.37 11.17 38.03
C ALA A 277 -12.78 11.64 38.43
N THR A 278 -13.20 11.26 39.63
CA THR A 278 -14.01 12.02 40.60
C THR A 278 -14.57 11.03 41.61
N THR A 279 -13.92 10.92 42.76
CA THR A 279 -14.49 10.92 44.11
C THR A 279 -13.35 10.61 45.08
N GLU A 280 -12.98 11.58 45.92
CA GLU A 280 -12.28 11.29 47.17
C GLU A 280 -13.18 10.40 48.04
N PRO A 281 -12.77 9.19 48.44
CA PRO A 281 -13.33 8.52 49.60
C PRO A 281 -12.68 9.08 50.88
N PRO A 282 -13.38 9.03 52.03
CA PRO A 282 -12.96 9.71 53.25
C PRO A 282 -11.60 9.24 53.77
N THR A 283 -10.87 10.19 54.35
CA THR A 283 -9.62 10.02 55.09
C THR A 283 -9.81 9.09 56.29
N THR A 284 -9.58 7.79 56.09
CA THR A 284 -9.12 6.94 57.19
C THR A 284 -7.59 6.86 57.10
N PRO A 285 -6.84 7.11 58.20
CA PRO A 285 -5.40 6.95 58.16
C PRO A 285 -5.12 5.48 57.89
N ARG A 286 -4.51 5.17 56.74
CA ARG A 286 -4.04 3.83 56.42
C ARG A 286 -2.91 3.51 57.40
N VAL A 287 -3.25 2.88 58.51
CA VAL A 287 -2.29 2.40 59.50
C VAL A 287 -1.38 1.39 58.82
N VAL A 288 -0.16 1.82 58.48
CA VAL A 288 0.85 0.94 57.90
C VAL A 288 1.39 0.07 59.02
N GLN A 289 1.14 -1.23 58.93
CA GLN A 289 1.67 -2.20 59.89
C GLN A 289 3.21 -2.18 59.83
N LYS A 290 3.84 -2.01 61.00
CA LYS A 290 5.30 -1.90 61.12
C LYS A 290 6.02 -3.24 60.91
N TYR A 291 5.31 -4.35 61.10
CA TYR A 291 5.83 -5.71 60.99
C TYR A 291 4.92 -6.57 60.10
N ASN A 292 5.52 -7.56 59.43
CA ASN A 292 4.79 -8.52 58.58
C ASN A 292 3.91 -9.44 59.45
N SER A 293 2.63 -9.53 59.11
CA SER A 293 1.61 -10.28 59.83
C SER A 293 1.85 -11.79 59.89
N GLN A 294 2.65 -12.36 58.97
CA GLN A 294 2.98 -13.78 58.99
C GLN A 294 3.97 -14.15 60.10
N PHE A 295 4.81 -13.21 60.53
CA PHE A 295 5.91 -13.49 61.44
C PHE A 295 5.66 -12.95 62.85
N ASN A 296 4.94 -11.83 62.98
CA ASN A 296 4.62 -11.21 64.28
C ASN A 296 3.16 -10.72 64.33
N PRO A 297 2.17 -11.63 64.49
CA PRO A 297 0.75 -11.30 64.37
C PRO A 297 0.23 -10.39 65.49
N GLU A 298 0.74 -10.53 66.72
CA GLU A 298 0.35 -9.69 67.87
C GLU A 298 0.75 -8.24 67.65
N LEU A 299 2.00 -8.00 67.22
CA LEU A 299 2.54 -6.65 66.97
C LEU A 299 1.91 -6.00 65.73
N ALA A 300 1.54 -6.79 64.73
CA ALA A 300 0.85 -6.30 63.52
C ALA A 300 -0.58 -5.78 63.82
N LYS A 301 -1.19 -6.19 64.94
CA LYS A 301 -2.56 -5.82 65.33
C LYS A 301 -2.67 -4.65 66.31
N GLN A 302 -1.56 -4.17 66.87
CA GLN A 302 -1.57 -3.15 67.95
C GLN A 302 -2.20 -1.80 67.59
N ASN A 303 -2.35 -1.49 66.30
CA ASN A 303 -2.90 -0.23 65.82
C ASN A 303 -4.29 -0.38 65.17
N MET A 304 -4.98 -1.49 65.45
CA MET A 304 -6.37 -1.73 65.02
C MET A 304 -7.30 -1.61 66.24
N ASN A 305 -7.48 -0.37 66.73
CA ASN A 305 -8.56 -0.03 67.67
C ASN A 305 -9.69 0.66 66.92
#